data_AF-A0A7S3GXN1-F1
#
_entry.id   AF-A0A7S3GXN1-F1
#
_cell.length_a   1.000
_cell.length_b   1.000
_cell.length_c   1.000
_cell.angle_alpha   90.00
_cell.angle_beta   90.00
_cell.angle_gamma   90.00
#
_symmetry.space_group_name_H-M   'P 1'
#
loop_
_entity.id
_entity.type
_entity.pdbx_description
1 polymer ?
#
loop_
_entity_poly.entity_id
_entity_poly.type
_entity_poly.pdbx_seq_one_letter_code
_entity_poly.pdbx_strand_id
1 'polypeptide(L)'
;VGLPFVNGNDPNLKFAVMIPSGILAMTSGAFTRVPFSDISKQVQAGLAKDLGEAISNVYLKPTPDQVWKKLATVFTLTVIKGAPFGAFQCLIYELLKDKTPALLESINFPIALEPFLWGGCAGFCTGYLTNPPDVILTRMAVEVDQGDADEAFNLGSILARL
;
A
#
# COMPACT_ATOMS: atom_id res chain seq x y z
N VAL A 1 4.24 9.65 30.17
CA VAL A 1 5.28 10.70 30.27
C VAL A 1 5.29 11.45 28.96
N GLY A 2 4.65 12.62 28.91
CA GLY A 2 4.54 13.43 27.69
C GLY A 2 5.82 14.24 27.48
N LEU A 3 6.32 14.26 26.24
CA LEU A 3 7.47 15.09 25.86
C LEU A 3 7.10 16.58 26.00
N PRO A 4 7.95 17.43 26.60
CA PRO A 4 7.60 18.80 27.01
C PRO A 4 7.43 19.83 25.87
N PHE A 5 7.41 19.41 24.61
CA PHE A 5 7.34 20.31 23.45
C PHE A 5 6.20 19.99 22.47
N VAL A 6 5.36 19.00 22.78
CA VAL A 6 4.29 18.54 21.90
C VAL A 6 3.03 18.38 22.73
N ASN A 7 2.10 19.32 22.54
CA ASN A 7 0.75 19.19 23.06
C ASN A 7 0.09 18.02 22.32
N GLY A 8 0.02 16.84 22.95
CA GLY A 8 -0.47 15.61 22.34
C GLY A 8 -1.94 15.64 21.92
N ASN A 9 -2.64 16.74 22.19
CA ASN A 9 -4.03 16.97 21.83
C ASN A 9 -4.21 17.92 20.63
N ASP A 10 -3.12 18.43 20.02
CA ASP A 10 -3.22 19.26 18.82
C ASP A 10 -3.48 18.39 17.57
N PRO A 11 -4.65 18.52 16.91
CA PRO A 11 -5.00 17.67 15.77
C PRO A 11 -4.03 17.84 14.61
N ASN A 12 -3.57 19.07 14.35
CA ASN A 12 -2.60 19.36 13.27
C ASN A 12 -1.26 18.64 13.48
N LEU A 13 -0.83 18.50 14.72
CA LEU A 13 0.44 17.84 15.06
C LEU A 13 0.31 16.32 14.99
N LYS A 14 -0.83 15.76 15.41
CA LYS A 14 -1.17 14.36 15.18
C LYS A 14 -1.16 14.04 13.67
N PHE A 15 -1.82 14.85 12.85
CA PHE A 15 -1.83 14.65 11.39
C PHE A 15 -0.44 14.75 10.77
N ALA A 16 0.36 15.73 11.20
CA ALA A 16 1.72 15.94 10.71
C ALA A 16 2.67 14.77 11.02
N VAL A 17 2.44 14.02 12.11
CA VAL A 17 3.24 12.85 12.48
C VAL A 17 2.68 11.55 11.89
N MET A 18 1.35 11.41 11.83
CA MET A 18 0.69 10.18 11.37
C MET A 18 0.90 9.93 9.87
N ILE A 19 0.81 10.97 9.03
CA ILE A 19 0.98 10.82 7.58
C ILE A 19 2.38 10.28 7.22
N PRO A 20 3.50 10.87 7.70
CA PRO A 20 4.83 10.30 7.49
C PRO A 20 4.99 8.90 8.08
N SER A 21 4.41 8.64 9.26
CA SER A 21 4.51 7.32 9.90
C SER A 21 3.84 6.21 9.07
N GLY A 22 2.67 6.48 8.50
CA GLY A 22 1.96 5.55 7.61
C GLY A 22 2.74 5.28 6.33
N ILE A 23 3.35 6.32 5.74
CA ILE A 23 4.20 6.19 4.55
C ILE A 23 5.45 5.35 4.86
N LEU A 24 6.12 5.60 5.99
CA LEU A 24 7.31 4.84 6.39
C LEU A 24 6.99 3.37 6.69
N ALA A 25 5.89 3.10 7.39
CA ALA A 25 5.41 1.75 7.64
C ALA A 25 5.18 1.01 6.31
N MET A 26 4.50 1.63 5.35
CA MET A 26 4.24 1.03 4.04
C MET A 26 5.52 0.82 3.23
N THR A 27 6.44 1.78 3.25
CA THR A 27 7.73 1.67 2.56
C THR A 27 8.58 0.53 3.13
N SER A 28 8.61 0.38 4.47
CA SER A 28 9.32 -0.72 5.11
C SER A 28 8.72 -2.10 4.78
N GLY A 29 7.38 -2.19 4.72
CA GLY A 29 6.70 -3.41 4.30
C GLY A 29 6.88 -3.73 2.82
N ALA A 30 7.07 -2.71 1.97
CA ALA A 30 7.33 -2.91 0.55
C ALA A 30 8.67 -3.63 0.30
N PHE A 31 9.72 -3.32 1.08
CA PHE A 31 11.01 -3.99 0.95
C PHE A 31 10.93 -5.50 1.11
N THR A 32 10.15 -5.97 2.09
CA THR A 32 9.99 -7.41 2.32
C THR A 32 9.01 -8.02 1.34
N ARG A 33 7.94 -7.30 0.95
CA ARG A 33 6.84 -7.85 0.15
C ARG A 33 7.11 -7.91 -1.35
N VAL A 34 7.79 -6.91 -1.92
CA VAL A 34 8.02 -6.78 -3.37
C VAL A 34 8.63 -8.03 -4.01
N PRO A 35 9.72 -8.64 -3.48
CA PRO A 35 10.31 -9.81 -4.14
C PRO A 35 9.38 -11.03 -4.16
N PHE A 36 8.60 -11.24 -3.10
CA PHE A 36 7.64 -12.35 -3.05
C PHE A 36 6.40 -12.09 -3.91
N SER A 37 5.99 -10.82 -4.00
CA SER A 37 4.86 -10.39 -4.84
C SER A 37 5.14 -10.69 -6.31
N ASP A 38 6.34 -10.36 -6.80
CA ASP A 38 6.72 -10.62 -8.20
C ASP A 38 6.75 -12.12 -8.52
N ILE A 39 7.35 -12.95 -7.65
CA ILE A 39 7.37 -14.41 -7.86
C ILE A 39 5.95 -14.97 -7.88
N SER A 40 5.11 -14.54 -6.93
CA SER A 40 3.73 -15.03 -6.82
C SER A 40 2.86 -14.59 -7.99
N LYS A 41 3.09 -13.38 -8.52
CA LYS A 41 2.37 -12.87 -9.70
C LYS A 41 2.70 -13.64 -10.97
N GLN A 42 3.96 -14.05 -11.18
CA GLN A 42 4.30 -14.86 -12.35
C GLN A 42 3.59 -16.21 -12.38
N VAL A 43 3.42 -16.82 -11.21
CA VAL A 43 2.64 -18.06 -11.07
C VAL A 43 1.15 -17.79 -11.31
N GLN A 44 0.59 -16.72 -10.74
CA GLN A 44 -0.83 -16.36 -10.90
C GLN A 44 -1.19 -15.93 -12.33
N ALA A 45 -0.26 -15.29 -13.04
CA ALA A 45 -0.42 -14.90 -14.44
C ALA A 45 -0.25 -16.08 -15.40
N GLY A 46 0.09 -17.27 -14.90
CA GLY A 46 0.33 -18.47 -15.72
C GLY A 46 1.62 -18.40 -16.56
N LEU A 47 2.52 -17.46 -16.24
CA LEU A 47 3.80 -17.28 -16.95
C LEU A 47 4.88 -18.27 -16.47
N ALA A 48 4.66 -18.94 -15.34
CA ALA A 48 5.51 -20.01 -14.81
C ALA A 48 4.64 -21.14 -14.28
N LYS A 49 5.02 -22.40 -14.54
CA LYS A 49 4.30 -23.57 -14.02
C LYS A 49 4.54 -23.80 -12.53
N ASP A 50 5.76 -23.48 -12.08
CA ASP A 50 6.22 -23.69 -10.72
C ASP A 50 7.00 -22.50 -10.17
N LEU A 51 7.08 -22.39 -8.84
CA LEU A 51 7.80 -21.32 -8.14
C LEU A 51 9.28 -21.24 -8.55
N GLY A 52 9.92 -22.39 -8.82
CA GLY A 52 11.31 -22.45 -9.28
C GLY A 52 11.51 -21.88 -10.69
N GLU A 53 10.54 -22.10 -11.57
CA GLU A 53 10.56 -21.53 -12.93
C GLU A 53 10.30 -20.01 -12.88
N ALA A 54 9.42 -19.55 -11.99
CA ALA A 54 9.21 -18.12 -11.74
C ALA A 54 10.49 -17.43 -11.25
N ILE A 55 11.19 -18.01 -10.27
CA ILE A 55 12.45 -17.46 -9.77
C ILE A 55 13.50 -17.40 -10.88
N SER A 56 13.60 -18.45 -11.71
CA SER A 56 14.53 -18.48 -12.83
C SER A 56 14.20 -17.41 -13.88
N ASN A 57 12.92 -17.23 -14.22
CA ASN A 57 12.47 -16.24 -15.19
C ASN A 57 12.64 -14.79 -14.69
N VAL A 58 12.45 -14.53 -13.39
CA VAL A 58 12.60 -13.19 -12.80
C VAL A 58 14.06 -12.81 -12.57
N TYR A 59 14.86 -13.71 -11.98
CA TYR A 59 16.15 -13.34 -11.39
C TYR A 59 17.36 -13.97 -12.10
N LEU A 60 17.20 -15.09 -12.82
CA LEU A 60 18.33 -15.85 -13.35
C LEU A 60 18.51 -15.73 -14.88
N LYS A 61 17.42 -15.57 -15.63
CA LYS A 61 17.46 -15.40 -17.09
C LYS A 61 17.76 -13.96 -17.56
N PRO A 62 17.26 -12.89 -16.92
CA PRO A 62 17.51 -11.52 -17.38
C PRO A 62 18.90 -11.00 -16.98
N THR A 63 19.38 -9.99 -17.70
CA THR A 63 20.59 -9.24 -17.32
C THR A 63 20.37 -8.54 -15.97
N PRO A 64 21.36 -8.48 -15.06
CA PRO A 64 21.20 -7.86 -13.73
C PRO A 64 20.64 -6.43 -13.78
N ASP A 65 20.98 -5.63 -14.80
CA ASP A 65 20.44 -4.27 -14.97
C ASP A 65 18.93 -4.24 -15.22
N GLN A 66 18.38 -5.24 -15.92
CA GLN A 66 16.94 -5.35 -16.18
C GLN A 66 16.20 -5.77 -14.90
N VAL A 67 16.79 -6.65 -14.10
CA VAL A 67 16.25 -7.07 -12.80
C VAL A 67 16.17 -5.86 -11.85
N TRP A 68 17.24 -5.08 -11.75
CA TRP A 68 17.26 -3.90 -10.89
C TRP A 68 16.27 -2.82 -11.32
N LYS A 69 16.17 -2.54 -12.63
CA LYS A 69 15.17 -1.61 -13.15
C LYS A 69 13.75 -2.09 -12.85
N LYS A 70 13.43 -3.36 -13.11
CA LYS A 70 12.12 -3.94 -12.83
C LYS A 70 11.76 -3.85 -11.35
N LEU A 71 12.68 -4.28 -10.46
CA LEU A 71 12.49 -4.19 -9.01
C LEU A 71 12.30 -2.75 -8.54
N ALA A 72 13.11 -1.80 -9.04
CA ALA A 72 12.99 -0.38 -8.70
C ALA A 72 11.64 0.21 -9.14
N THR A 73 11.17 -0.14 -10.35
CA THR A 73 9.86 0.30 -10.85
C THR A 73 8.72 -0.29 -10.04
N VAL A 74 8.73 -1.60 -9.78
CA VAL A 74 7.69 -2.27 -8.96
C VAL A 74 7.70 -1.74 -7.52
N PHE A 75 8.88 -1.52 -6.94
CA PHE A 75 9.02 -0.91 -5.62
C PHE A 75 8.42 0.50 -5.60
N THR A 76 8.77 1.34 -6.58
CA THR A 76 8.27 2.71 -6.68
C THR A 76 6.76 2.74 -6.85
N LEU A 77 6.19 1.89 -7.72
CA LEU A 77 4.74 1.76 -7.89
C LEU A 77 4.06 1.27 -6.61
N THR A 78 4.68 0.34 -5.89
CA THR A 78 4.15 -0.17 -4.61
C THR A 78 4.15 0.92 -3.54
N VAL A 79 5.19 1.75 -3.48
CA VAL A 79 5.28 2.87 -2.52
C VAL A 79 4.30 3.99 -2.90
N ILE A 80 4.24 4.39 -4.18
CA ILE A 80 3.30 5.43 -4.65
C ILE A 80 1.85 5.04 -4.38
N LYS A 81 1.51 3.77 -4.56
CA LYS A 81 0.20 3.22 -4.24
C LYS A 81 -0.04 3.11 -2.73
N GLY A 82 0.94 2.58 -2.00
CA GLY A 82 0.81 2.27 -0.58
C GLY A 82 0.83 3.50 0.33
N ALA A 83 1.58 4.54 -0.03
CA ALA A 83 1.72 5.78 0.72
C ALA A 83 0.38 6.49 1.03
N PRO A 84 -0.48 6.81 0.04
CA PRO A 84 -1.77 7.45 0.30
C PRO A 84 -2.69 6.53 1.12
N PHE A 85 -2.71 5.23 0.81
CA PHE A 85 -3.51 4.27 1.58
C PHE A 85 -3.13 4.24 3.06
N GLY A 86 -1.83 4.08 3.38
CA GLY A 86 -1.36 4.07 4.76
C GLY A 86 -1.62 5.39 5.49
N ALA A 87 -1.43 6.52 4.81
CA ALA A 87 -1.67 7.85 5.38
C ALA A 87 -3.16 8.06 5.73
N PHE A 88 -4.07 7.78 4.80
CA PHE A 88 -5.51 7.93 5.04
C PHE A 88 -6.03 6.90 6.04
N GLN A 89 -5.55 5.67 6.01
CA GLN A 89 -6.01 4.63 6.94
C GLN A 89 -5.66 4.99 8.38
N CYS A 90 -4.41 5.40 8.66
CA CYS A 90 -4.00 5.84 10.00
C CYS A 90 -4.81 7.06 10.45
N LEU A 91 -5.03 8.03 9.56
CA LEU A 91 -5.77 9.25 9.87
C LEU A 91 -7.24 8.96 10.20
N ILE A 92 -7.93 8.18 9.38
CA ILE A 92 -9.34 7.85 9.58
C ILE A 92 -9.52 6.96 10.81
N TYR A 93 -8.61 6.01 11.04
CA TYR A 93 -8.65 5.16 12.24
C TYR A 93 -8.58 5.99 13.53
N GLU A 94 -7.66 6.95 13.61
CA GLU A 94 -7.50 7.81 14.79
C GLU A 94 -8.66 8.79 14.94
N LEU A 95 -9.21 9.32 13.83
CA LEU A 95 -10.43 10.13 13.88
C LEU A 95 -11.64 9.35 14.42
N LEU A 96 -11.81 8.10 13.99
CA LEU A 96 -12.89 7.24 14.47
C LEU A 96 -12.71 6.94 15.96
N LYS A 97 -11.50 6.57 16.35
CA LYS A 97 -11.14 6.27 17.74
C LYS A 97 -11.32 7.46 18.68
N ASP A 98 -10.98 8.68 18.25
CA ASP A 98 -11.15 9.90 19.07
C ASP A 98 -12.62 10.35 19.18
N LYS A 99 -13.48 10.02 18.20
CA LYS A 99 -14.87 10.52 18.12
C LYS A 99 -15.96 9.54 18.56
N THR A 100 -15.69 8.24 18.60
CA THR A 100 -16.69 7.21 18.96
C THR A 100 -16.60 6.56 20.35
N PRO A 101 -15.68 6.89 21.29
CA PRO A 101 -15.58 6.16 22.55
C PRO A 101 -16.83 6.33 23.41
N ALA A 102 -17.39 7.55 23.45
CA ALA A 102 -18.64 7.83 24.18
C ALA A 102 -19.86 7.06 23.62
N LEU A 103 -19.83 6.71 22.33
CA LEU A 103 -20.92 6.01 21.66
C LEU A 103 -20.84 4.49 21.90
N LEU A 104 -19.62 3.93 21.92
CA LEU A 104 -19.39 2.51 22.19
C LEU A 104 -19.53 2.15 23.69
N GLU A 105 -19.11 3.05 24.58
CA GLU A 105 -19.34 2.90 26.02
C GLU A 105 -20.84 2.90 26.35
N SER A 106 -21.65 3.68 25.62
CA SER A 106 -23.09 3.76 25.84
C SER A 106 -23.86 2.46 25.52
N ILE A 107 -23.29 1.60 24.67
CA ILE A 107 -23.88 0.33 24.23
C ILE A 107 -23.22 -0.91 24.88
N ASN A 108 -22.33 -0.72 25.88
CA ASN A 108 -21.54 -1.80 26.50
C ASN A 108 -20.84 -2.70 25.46
N PHE A 109 -20.27 -2.10 24.41
CA PHE A 109 -19.61 -2.89 23.38
C PHE A 109 -18.33 -3.55 23.90
N PRO A 110 -17.97 -4.77 23.45
CA PRO A 110 -16.74 -5.42 23.90
C PRO A 110 -15.49 -4.65 23.48
N ILE A 111 -14.66 -4.25 24.44
CA ILE A 111 -13.39 -3.52 24.25
C ILE A 111 -12.46 -4.24 23.23
N ALA A 112 -12.51 -5.57 23.18
CA ALA A 112 -11.72 -6.36 22.23
C ALA A 112 -12.16 -6.24 20.76
N LEU A 113 -13.42 -5.86 20.50
CA LEU A 113 -13.98 -5.73 19.16
C LEU A 113 -13.99 -4.29 18.64
N GLU A 114 -13.74 -3.29 19.49
CA GLU A 114 -13.69 -1.88 19.06
C GLU A 114 -12.60 -1.62 18.01
N PRO A 115 -11.35 -2.13 18.18
CA PRO A 115 -10.30 -1.94 17.17
C PRO A 115 -10.65 -2.61 15.83
N PHE A 116 -11.43 -3.70 15.87
CA PHE A 116 -11.89 -4.38 14.67
C PHE A 116 -12.90 -3.54 13.90
N LEU A 117 -13.88 -2.93 14.60
CA LEU A 117 -14.85 -2.03 13.99
C LEU A 117 -14.19 -0.79 13.41
N TRP A 118 -13.34 -0.11 14.18
CA TRP A 118 -12.65 1.09 13.72
C TRP A 118 -11.69 0.78 12.58
N GLY A 119 -10.98 -0.35 12.66
CA GLY A 119 -10.10 -0.84 11.59
C GLY A 119 -10.86 -1.14 10.31
N GLY A 120 -12.02 -1.80 10.42
CA GLY A 120 -12.90 -2.12 9.29
C GLY A 120 -13.49 -0.87 8.63
N CYS A 121 -14.05 0.05 9.43
CA CYS A 121 -14.60 1.31 8.93
C CYS A 121 -13.53 2.21 8.31
N ALA A 122 -12.35 2.32 8.95
CA ALA A 122 -11.23 3.06 8.40
C ALA A 122 -10.78 2.45 7.06
N GLY A 123 -10.62 1.13 7.00
CA GLY A 123 -10.26 0.42 5.77
C GLY A 123 -11.29 0.61 4.64
N PHE A 124 -12.58 0.61 4.96
CA PHE A 124 -13.64 0.88 3.98
C PHE A 124 -13.59 2.31 3.44
N CYS A 125 -13.51 3.31 4.31
CA CYS A 125 -13.47 4.72 3.91
C CYS A 125 -12.20 5.05 3.13
N THR A 126 -11.04 4.55 3.58
CA THR A 126 -9.77 4.70 2.87
C THR A 126 -9.83 3.99 1.53
N GLY A 127 -10.28 2.74 1.51
CA GLY A 127 -10.41 1.96 0.27
C GLY A 127 -11.30 2.67 -0.74
N TYR A 128 -12.45 3.20 -0.32
CA TYR A 128 -13.32 3.95 -1.23
C TYR A 128 -12.63 5.17 -1.87
N LEU A 129 -11.80 5.89 -1.09
CA LEU A 129 -11.06 7.06 -1.57
C LEU A 129 -9.86 6.70 -2.45
N THR A 130 -9.15 5.62 -2.15
CA THR A 130 -7.93 5.23 -2.88
C THR A 130 -8.16 4.22 -4.00
N ASN A 131 -9.34 3.60 -4.08
CA ASN A 131 -9.61 2.55 -5.06
C ASN A 131 -9.47 3.03 -6.53
N PRO A 132 -9.98 4.21 -6.94
CA PRO A 132 -9.78 4.67 -8.31
C PRO A 132 -8.31 4.82 -8.73
N PRO A 133 -7.43 5.53 -7.97
CA PRO A 133 -6.01 5.58 -8.31
C PRO A 133 -5.30 4.23 -8.13
N ASP A 134 -5.72 3.40 -7.17
CA ASP A 134 -5.15 2.07 -6.96
C ASP A 134 -5.35 1.16 -8.18
N VAL A 135 -6.50 1.23 -8.86
CA VAL A 135 -6.77 0.45 -10.08
C VAL A 135 -5.79 0.84 -11.19
N ILE A 136 -5.57 2.14 -11.41
CA ILE A 136 -4.66 2.65 -12.44
C ILE A 136 -3.22 2.19 -12.16
N LEU A 137 -2.75 2.37 -10.92
CA LEU A 137 -1.40 1.96 -10.50
C LEU A 137 -1.20 0.45 -10.57
N THR A 138 -2.24 -0.33 -10.28
CA THR A 138 -2.17 -1.79 -10.36
C THR A 138 -2.10 -2.26 -11.81
N ARG A 139 -2.77 -1.59 -12.75
CA ARG A 139 -2.64 -1.88 -14.19
C ARG A 139 -1.22 -1.61 -14.69
N MET A 140 -0.66 -0.46 -14.35
CA MET A 140 0.74 -0.12 -14.67
C MET A 140 1.71 -1.19 -14.13
N ALA A 141 1.50 -1.65 -12.89
CA ALA A 141 2.36 -2.67 -12.29
C ALA A 141 2.27 -4.05 -12.99
N VAL A 142 1.13 -4.39 -13.59
CA VAL A 142 0.96 -5.63 -14.36
C VAL A 142 1.65 -5.54 -15.72
N GLU A 143 1.60 -4.39 -16.39
CA GLU A 143 2.26 -4.15 -17.68
C GLU A 143 3.79 -4.18 -17.54
N VAL A 144 4.35 -3.59 -16.47
CA VAL A 144 5.79 -3.73 -16.14
C VAL A 144 6.18 -5.20 -15.98
N ASP A 145 5.30 -6.01 -15.39
CA ASP A 145 5.58 -7.41 -15.10
C ASP A 145 5.61 -8.28 -16.38
N GLN A 146 4.83 -7.88 -17.40
CA GLN A 146 4.77 -8.51 -18.72
C GLN A 146 5.95 -8.17 -19.66
N GLY A 147 6.87 -7.29 -19.23
CA GLY A 147 8.12 -7.01 -19.94
C GLY A 147 8.21 -5.63 -20.60
N ASP A 148 7.20 -4.79 -20.44
CA ASP A 148 7.11 -3.46 -21.07
C ASP A 148 7.40 -2.32 -20.07
N ALA A 149 8.55 -2.43 -19.39
CA ALA A 149 8.96 -1.46 -18.37
C ALA A 149 9.09 -0.01 -18.90
N ASP A 150 9.32 0.16 -20.21
CA ASP A 150 9.39 1.47 -20.87
C ASP A 150 7.99 2.01 -21.28
N GLU A 151 6.98 1.16 -21.54
CA GLU A 151 5.59 1.61 -21.81
C GLU A 151 4.85 1.99 -20.52
N ALA A 152 5.14 1.34 -19.39
CA ALA A 152 4.42 1.54 -18.14
C ALA A 152 4.54 2.95 -17.52
N PHE A 153 5.60 3.70 -17.88
CA PHE A 153 5.76 5.08 -17.44
C PHE A 153 5.03 6.08 -18.34
N ASN A 154 4.50 5.64 -19.49
CA ASN A 154 3.75 6.46 -20.42
C ASN A 154 2.25 6.43 -20.07
N LEU A 155 1.87 7.16 -19.02
CA LEU A 155 0.49 7.29 -18.56
C LEU A 155 -0.53 7.57 -19.69
N GLY A 156 -0.09 8.25 -20.75
CA GLY A 156 -0.92 8.61 -21.90
C GLY A 156 -1.30 7.44 -22.82
N SER A 157 -0.43 6.44 -23.00
CA SER A 157 -0.76 5.25 -23.81
C SER A 157 -1.71 4.31 -23.09
N ILE A 158 -1.61 4.25 -21.76
CA ILE A 158 -2.44 3.39 -20.89
C ILE A 158 -3.86 3.95 -20.77
N LEU A 159 -3.99 5.27 -20.60
CA LEU A 159 -5.30 5.95 -20.59
C LEU A 159 -5.98 5.93 -21.96
N ALA A 160 -5.23 5.86 -23.07
CA ALA A 160 -5.77 5.74 -24.42
C ALA A 160 -6.29 4.33 -24.76
N ARG A 161 -5.95 3.31 -23.96
CA ARG A 161 -6.42 1.92 -24.10
C ARG A 161 -7.59 1.57 -23.16
N LEU A 162 -8.07 2.55 -22.37
CA LEU A 162 -9.27 2.50 -21.52
C LEU A 162 -10.53 2.92 -22.31
#